data_AF-A0A1X2A6W7-F1
#
_entry.id   AF-A0A1X2A6W7-F1
#
_cell.length_a   1.000
_cell.length_b   1.000
_cell.length_c   1.000
_cell.angle_alpha   90.00
_cell.angle_beta   90.00
_cell.angle_gamma   90.00
#
_symmetry.space_group_name_H-M   'P 1'
#
loop_
_entity.id
_entity.type
_entity.pdbx_description
1 polymer ?
#
loop_
_entity_poly.entity_id
_entity_poly.type
_entity_poly.pdbx_seq_one_letter_code
_entity_poly.pdbx_strand_id
1 'polypeptide(L)'
;MGSAATDLAAIGSALKAAGAAAAFPTTGIVAAAADEVSAAIAAVFSAHGESFQALGAQAAAFHGQFVQALTAGAGSYVGAEAANVGAVAANPAAAVVQDLLGLINAPFLSLTGRPLIGNGANAAPLSGANGAPGGWLIGDGGAGAAGGGTHLAGGNGGAGGLLFGNGGPGGPGGHAGADLGGVGGSGGPAGLFGIGGAGGTGTGGNNGGNGGTGGLLFGIGGAGGTGSETESAMTGAGGAGGAAGLFGVGGAGGAGGFGQVGGGGGTGLVGGTGGAGGAGGLLVGHGGTGGVGGFGSGGHTGDGGAGGAAGLLGHGGTGGVGGASTTTNGGDGGAGGHGGFLHGAGGAGGAGGFGLVGGAGGAGGAGGTLSGSGGAGGIGGIGGLGVVGTGGGAGGAGGNAGILFGFGGAGGAEADQ
;
A
#
# COMPACT_ATOMS: atom_id res chain seq x y z
N MET A 1 10.74 6.35 -14.14
CA MET A 1 11.01 7.78 -14.44
C MET A 1 11.18 8.04 -15.94
N GLY A 2 11.98 7.26 -16.70
CA GLY A 2 12.15 7.47 -18.15
C GLY A 2 10.87 7.29 -19.00
N SER A 3 9.97 6.38 -18.62
CA SER A 3 8.66 6.21 -19.25
C SER A 3 7.77 7.45 -19.08
N ALA A 4 7.62 7.94 -17.85
CA ALA A 4 6.80 9.11 -17.54
C ALA A 4 7.20 10.38 -18.31
N ALA A 5 8.50 10.66 -18.45
CA ALA A 5 8.97 11.82 -19.22
C ALA A 5 8.62 11.70 -20.72
N THR A 6 8.65 10.48 -21.26
CA THR A 6 8.26 10.17 -22.64
C THR A 6 6.75 10.33 -22.83
N ASP A 7 5.95 9.84 -21.87
CA ASP A 7 4.49 9.97 -21.88
C ASP A 7 4.06 11.44 -21.77
N LEU A 8 4.69 12.22 -20.90
CA LEU A 8 4.47 13.66 -20.78
C LEU A 8 4.84 14.42 -22.06
N ALA A 9 5.92 14.03 -22.74
CA ALA A 9 6.27 14.61 -24.04
C ALA A 9 5.20 14.32 -25.10
N ALA A 10 4.67 13.10 -25.13
CA ALA A 10 3.60 12.70 -26.03
C ALA A 10 2.28 13.46 -25.76
N ILE A 11 1.89 13.60 -24.49
CA ILE A 11 0.72 14.40 -24.07
C ILE A 11 0.90 15.87 -24.47
N GLY A 12 2.08 16.45 -24.22
CA GLY A 12 2.39 17.82 -24.63
C GLY A 12 2.29 18.03 -26.14
N SER A 13 2.72 17.05 -26.93
CA SER A 13 2.57 17.09 -28.39
C SER A 13 1.11 17.02 -28.83
N ALA A 14 0.31 16.14 -28.22
CA ALA A 14 -1.12 16.00 -28.50
C ALA A 14 -1.90 17.29 -28.16
N LEU A 15 -1.61 17.92 -27.01
CA LEU A 15 -2.23 19.17 -26.60
C LEU A 15 -1.88 20.34 -27.52
N LYS A 16 -0.63 20.45 -27.97
CA LYS A 16 -0.24 21.47 -28.97
C LYS A 16 -0.97 21.27 -30.29
N ALA A 17 -1.11 20.03 -30.75
CA ALA A 17 -1.85 19.71 -31.98
C ALA A 17 -3.34 20.05 -31.85
N ALA A 18 -3.96 19.70 -30.72
CA ALA A 18 -5.36 20.03 -30.43
C ALA A 18 -5.58 21.55 -30.32
N GLY A 19 -4.69 22.26 -29.64
CA GLY A 19 -4.73 23.73 -29.52
C GLY A 19 -4.63 24.42 -30.89
N ALA A 20 -3.74 23.94 -31.76
CA ALA A 20 -3.60 24.44 -33.12
C ALA A 20 -4.85 24.16 -33.98
N ALA A 21 -5.44 22.96 -33.86
CA ALA A 21 -6.67 22.61 -34.58
C ALA A 21 -7.87 23.46 -34.12
N ALA A 22 -7.92 23.81 -32.83
CA ALA A 22 -8.99 24.63 -32.26
C ALA A 22 -8.82 26.14 -32.51
N ALA A 23 -7.66 26.60 -32.98
CA ALA A 23 -7.38 28.03 -33.15
C ALA A 23 -8.36 28.71 -34.10
N PHE A 24 -8.45 28.25 -35.34
CA PHE A 24 -9.33 28.85 -36.35
C PHE A 24 -10.82 28.85 -35.98
N PRO A 25 -11.44 27.74 -35.53
CA PRO A 25 -12.87 27.74 -35.19
C PRO A 25 -13.22 28.57 -33.93
N THR A 26 -12.24 28.90 -33.07
CA THR A 26 -12.48 29.67 -31.85
C THR A 26 -12.13 31.15 -31.98
N THR A 27 -11.25 31.54 -32.91
CA THR A 27 -10.91 32.95 -33.17
C THR A 27 -11.65 33.52 -34.39
N GLY A 28 -12.11 32.68 -35.30
CA GLY A 28 -12.80 33.07 -36.55
C GLY A 28 -14.32 33.12 -36.46
N ILE A 29 -14.90 33.47 -35.31
CA ILE A 29 -16.36 33.46 -35.12
C ILE A 29 -16.99 34.67 -35.84
N VAL A 30 -18.00 34.40 -36.66
CA VAL A 30 -18.73 35.41 -37.43
C VAL A 30 -20.07 35.71 -36.74
N ALA A 31 -20.53 36.97 -36.81
CA ALA A 31 -21.82 37.37 -36.27
C ALA A 31 -22.98 36.58 -36.90
N ALA A 32 -23.91 36.11 -36.06
CA ALA A 32 -25.05 35.31 -36.51
C ALA A 32 -26.10 36.11 -37.30
N ALA A 33 -26.18 37.42 -37.04
CA ALA A 33 -27.03 38.37 -37.76
C ALA A 33 -26.33 39.75 -37.82
N ALA A 34 -26.90 40.67 -38.60
CA ALA A 34 -26.31 41.99 -38.88
C ALA A 34 -26.50 43.01 -37.74
N ASP A 35 -27.03 42.59 -36.59
CA ASP A 35 -27.24 43.46 -35.43
C ASP A 35 -25.98 43.59 -34.56
N GLU A 36 -25.94 44.68 -33.79
CA GLU A 36 -24.80 45.04 -32.95
C GLU A 36 -24.57 44.05 -31.80
N VAL A 37 -25.61 43.35 -31.34
CA VAL A 37 -25.50 42.35 -30.26
C VAL A 37 -24.81 41.10 -30.78
N SER A 38 -25.19 40.60 -31.96
CA SER A 38 -24.53 39.48 -32.63
C SER A 38 -23.06 39.76 -32.96
N ALA A 39 -22.74 40.99 -33.39
CA ALA A 39 -21.37 41.42 -33.64
C ALA A 39 -20.53 41.51 -32.36
N ALA A 40 -21.09 42.04 -31.27
CA ALA A 40 -20.43 42.12 -29.98
C ALA A 40 -20.16 40.73 -29.37
N ILE A 41 -21.11 39.80 -29.49
CA ILE A 41 -20.95 38.41 -29.02
C ILE A 41 -19.83 37.71 -29.80
N ALA A 42 -19.82 37.80 -31.13
CA ALA A 42 -18.76 37.22 -31.95
C ALA A 42 -17.37 37.79 -31.58
N ALA A 43 -17.27 39.10 -31.38
CA ALA A 43 -16.02 39.75 -30.98
C ALA A 43 -15.52 39.28 -29.59
N VAL A 44 -16.41 39.11 -28.62
CA VAL A 44 -16.05 38.59 -27.28
C VAL A 44 -15.50 37.17 -27.37
N PHE A 45 -16.16 36.28 -28.11
CA PHE A 45 -15.70 34.90 -28.23
C PHE A 45 -14.40 34.78 -29.04
N SER A 46 -14.23 35.57 -30.11
CA SER A 46 -12.98 35.64 -30.86
C SER A 46 -11.81 36.14 -30.01
N ALA A 47 -12.01 37.23 -29.24
CA ALA A 47 -10.99 37.75 -28.33
C ALA A 47 -10.66 36.76 -27.19
N HIS A 48 -11.68 36.03 -26.70
CA HIS A 48 -11.46 34.95 -25.73
C HIS A 48 -10.63 33.82 -26.34
N GLY A 49 -10.92 33.40 -27.57
CA GLY A 49 -10.12 32.42 -28.32
C GLY A 49 -8.67 32.84 -28.48
N GLU A 50 -8.39 34.10 -28.82
CA GLU A 50 -7.03 34.64 -28.93
C GLU A 50 -6.28 34.60 -27.58
N SER A 51 -6.95 34.99 -26.49
CA SER A 51 -6.39 34.91 -25.14
C SER A 51 -6.08 33.48 -24.71
N PHE A 52 -6.96 32.53 -25.08
CA PHE A 52 -6.79 31.11 -24.81
C PHE A 52 -5.60 30.53 -25.59
N GLN A 53 -5.41 30.93 -26.85
CA GLN A 53 -4.25 30.52 -27.65
C GLN A 53 -2.92 31.06 -27.09
N ALA A 54 -2.90 32.33 -26.65
CA ALA A 54 -1.72 32.93 -26.01
C ALA A 54 -1.33 32.19 -24.71
N LEU A 55 -2.32 31.87 -23.87
CA LEU A 55 -2.12 31.09 -22.66
C LEU A 55 -1.67 29.65 -22.96
N GLY A 56 -2.25 29.02 -23.99
CA GLY A 56 -1.86 27.69 -24.47
C GLY A 56 -0.40 27.62 -24.91
N ALA A 57 0.10 28.67 -25.59
CA ALA A 57 1.52 28.77 -25.96
C ALA A 57 2.44 28.91 -24.74
N GLN A 58 2.04 29.68 -23.72
CA GLN A 58 2.79 29.82 -22.48
C GLN A 58 2.84 28.50 -21.69
N ALA A 59 1.71 27.80 -21.59
CA ALA A 59 1.64 26.49 -20.96
C ALA A 59 2.49 25.44 -21.70
N ALA A 60 2.51 25.48 -23.03
CA ALA A 60 3.33 24.60 -23.86
C ALA A 60 4.85 24.81 -23.67
N ALA A 61 5.28 26.04 -23.38
CA ALA A 61 6.68 26.36 -23.07
C ALA A 61 7.07 25.88 -21.67
N PHE A 62 6.21 26.14 -20.67
CA PHE A 62 6.40 25.63 -19.31
C PHE A 62 6.46 24.10 -19.27
N HIS A 63 5.55 23.42 -19.98
CA HIS A 63 5.55 21.96 -20.11
C HIS A 63 6.86 21.43 -20.70
N GLY A 64 7.40 22.09 -21.71
CA GLY A 64 8.69 21.72 -22.30
C GLY A 64 9.84 21.81 -21.30
N GLN A 65 9.89 22.89 -20.52
CA GLN A 65 10.88 23.08 -19.46
C GLN A 65 10.73 22.03 -18.34
N PHE A 66 9.49 21.70 -17.97
CA PHE A 66 9.20 20.69 -16.96
C PHE A 66 9.69 19.30 -17.39
N VAL A 67 9.39 18.86 -18.62
CA VAL A 67 9.84 17.57 -19.16
C VAL A 67 11.36 17.51 -19.26
N GLN A 68 12.01 18.61 -19.64
CA GLN A 68 13.46 18.70 -19.70
C GLN A 68 14.10 18.57 -18.31
N ALA A 69 13.57 19.29 -17.32
CA ALA A 69 14.05 19.23 -15.93
C ALA A 69 13.83 17.82 -15.32
N LEU A 70 12.68 17.20 -15.61
CA LEU A 70 12.38 15.83 -15.17
C LEU A 70 13.38 14.81 -15.76
N THR A 71 13.70 14.95 -17.05
CA THR A 71 14.65 14.08 -17.75
C THR A 71 16.07 14.25 -17.21
N ALA A 72 16.51 15.50 -16.99
CA ALA A 72 17.81 15.80 -16.39
C ALA A 72 17.90 15.31 -14.94
N GLY A 73 16.83 15.47 -14.15
CA GLY A 73 16.72 14.93 -12.79
C GLY A 73 16.87 13.41 -12.77
N ALA A 74 16.14 12.70 -13.64
CA ALA A 74 16.27 11.24 -13.77
C ALA A 74 17.70 10.81 -14.12
N GLY A 75 18.36 11.52 -15.04
CA GLY A 75 19.76 11.29 -15.39
C GLY A 75 20.73 11.53 -14.23
N SER A 76 20.47 12.55 -13.39
CA SER A 76 21.29 12.84 -12.21
C SER A 76 21.18 11.74 -11.15
N TYR A 77 20.00 11.16 -10.93
CA TYR A 77 19.83 10.06 -9.97
C TYR A 77 20.50 8.78 -10.45
N VAL A 78 20.32 8.41 -11.72
CA VAL A 78 21.02 7.24 -12.31
C VAL A 78 22.53 7.45 -12.33
N GLY A 79 22.99 8.67 -12.65
CA GLY A 79 24.41 9.01 -12.63
C GLY A 79 25.02 8.96 -11.23
N ALA A 80 24.27 9.40 -10.21
CA ALA A 80 24.68 9.29 -8.81
C ALA A 80 24.77 7.83 -8.34
N GLU A 81 23.78 6.99 -8.70
CA GLU A 81 23.82 5.56 -8.42
C GLU A 81 25.00 4.87 -9.08
N ALA A 82 25.24 5.14 -10.36
CA ALA A 82 26.36 4.56 -11.11
C ALA A 82 27.72 4.99 -10.52
N ALA A 83 27.88 6.26 -10.15
CA ALA A 83 29.10 6.75 -9.50
C ALA A 83 29.30 6.12 -8.11
N ASN A 84 28.23 5.94 -7.34
CA ASN A 84 28.28 5.34 -6.02
C ASN A 84 28.62 3.84 -6.08
N VAL A 85 28.03 3.09 -7.01
CA VAL A 85 28.39 1.68 -7.27
C VAL A 85 29.84 1.55 -7.73
N GLY A 86 30.29 2.44 -8.63
CA GLY A 86 31.68 2.47 -9.10
C GLY A 86 32.67 2.76 -7.97
N ALA A 87 32.37 3.71 -7.08
CA ALA A 87 33.21 4.04 -5.93
C ALA A 87 33.31 2.89 -4.92
N VAL A 88 32.24 2.13 -4.70
CA VAL A 88 32.24 0.94 -3.83
C VAL A 88 33.03 -0.21 -4.47
N ALA A 89 32.87 -0.45 -5.78
CA ALA A 89 33.58 -1.51 -6.49
C ALA A 89 35.10 -1.25 -6.62
N ALA A 90 35.51 0.02 -6.71
CA ALA A 90 36.92 0.41 -6.78
C ALA A 90 37.61 0.41 -5.40
N ASN A 91 36.91 0.14 -4.31
CA ASN A 91 37.49 0.13 -2.97
C ASN A 91 38.32 -1.16 -2.76
N PRO A 92 39.66 -1.08 -2.62
CA PRO A 92 40.49 -2.27 -2.41
C PRO A 92 40.18 -3.00 -1.10
N ALA A 93 39.63 -2.31 -0.09
CA ALA A 93 39.15 -2.96 1.14
C ALA A 93 37.94 -3.87 0.88
N ALA A 94 37.12 -3.58 -0.13
CA ALA A 94 36.00 -4.43 -0.50
C ALA A 94 36.48 -5.79 -1.04
N ALA A 95 37.54 -5.80 -1.86
CA ALA A 95 38.13 -7.05 -2.36
C ALA A 95 38.70 -7.92 -1.23
N VAL A 96 39.43 -7.33 -0.28
CA VAL A 96 39.96 -8.04 0.89
C VAL A 96 38.84 -8.62 1.76
N VAL A 97 37.74 -7.88 1.95
CA VAL A 97 36.57 -8.37 2.68
C VAL A 97 35.92 -9.55 1.95
N GLN A 98 35.80 -9.52 0.62
CA GLN A 98 35.23 -10.63 -0.15
C GLN A 98 36.12 -11.88 -0.10
N ASP A 99 37.44 -11.74 -0.17
CA ASP A 99 38.37 -12.87 -0.02
C ASP A 99 38.27 -13.52 1.36
N LEU A 100 38.20 -12.69 2.42
CA LEU A 100 38.02 -13.17 3.79
C LEU A 100 36.66 -13.84 3.99
N LEU A 101 35.58 -13.27 3.45
CA LEU A 101 34.25 -13.88 3.47
C LEU A 101 34.25 -15.21 2.71
N GLY A 102 34.93 -15.28 1.56
CA GLY A 102 35.11 -16.50 0.79
C GLY A 102 35.79 -17.59 1.63
N LEU A 103 36.88 -17.25 2.32
CA LEU A 103 37.61 -18.18 3.20
C LEU A 103 36.75 -18.65 4.39
N ILE A 104 36.03 -17.73 5.05
CA ILE A 104 35.13 -18.04 6.17
C ILE A 104 33.96 -18.91 5.72
N ASN A 105 33.39 -18.63 4.54
CA ASN A 105 32.21 -19.32 4.04
C ASN A 105 32.54 -20.64 3.35
N ALA A 106 33.74 -20.84 2.81
CA ALA A 106 34.14 -22.05 2.08
C ALA A 106 33.76 -23.37 2.80
N PRO A 107 34.06 -23.58 4.10
CA PRO A 107 33.65 -24.80 4.78
C PRO A 107 32.12 -24.94 4.90
N PHE A 108 31.39 -23.85 5.12
CA PHE A 108 29.93 -23.89 5.26
C PHE A 108 29.21 -24.12 3.93
N LEU A 109 29.70 -23.48 2.86
CA LEU A 109 29.22 -23.71 1.50
C LEU A 109 29.46 -25.16 1.07
N SER A 110 30.65 -25.71 1.37
CA SER A 110 30.96 -27.11 1.05
C SER A 110 30.14 -28.12 1.84
N LEU A 111 29.78 -27.82 3.10
CA LEU A 111 29.06 -28.76 3.97
C LEU A 111 27.53 -28.63 3.89
N THR A 112 27.02 -27.41 3.67
CA THR A 112 25.59 -27.10 3.81
C THR A 112 24.97 -26.50 2.55
N GLY A 113 25.78 -26.12 1.55
CA GLY A 113 25.33 -25.37 0.37
C GLY A 113 24.94 -23.92 0.66
N ARG A 114 25.19 -23.42 1.88
CA ARG A 114 24.76 -22.10 2.34
C ARG A 114 25.89 -21.41 3.14
N PRO A 115 26.14 -20.11 2.90
CA PRO A 115 27.22 -19.41 3.58
C PRO A 115 26.93 -19.24 5.08
N LEU A 116 27.96 -19.05 5.89
CA LEU A 116 27.79 -18.63 7.28
C LEU A 116 27.38 -17.16 7.37
N ILE A 117 28.03 -16.33 6.55
CA ILE A 117 27.83 -14.88 6.46
C ILE A 117 27.58 -14.49 5.01
N GLY A 118 26.46 -13.84 4.72
CA GLY A 118 26.17 -13.30 3.40
C GLY A 118 24.68 -13.19 3.15
N ASN A 119 24.27 -12.28 2.27
CA ASN A 119 22.86 -12.13 1.95
C ASN A 119 22.36 -13.28 1.06
N GLY A 120 21.07 -13.57 1.16
CA GLY A 120 20.39 -14.52 0.32
C GLY A 120 20.27 -13.96 -1.09
N ALA A 121 20.49 -14.81 -2.09
CA ALA A 121 20.25 -14.46 -3.48
C ALA A 121 18.76 -14.15 -3.71
N ASN A 122 18.49 -13.03 -4.39
CA ASN A 122 17.15 -12.76 -4.90
C ASN A 122 16.77 -13.81 -5.94
N ALA A 123 15.50 -14.19 -5.97
CA ALA A 123 15.01 -15.09 -6.99
C ALA A 123 15.03 -14.43 -8.38
N ALA A 124 15.16 -15.25 -9.42
CA ALA A 124 15.19 -14.78 -10.79
C ALA A 124 13.85 -14.10 -11.17
N PRO A 125 13.84 -12.95 -11.85
CA PRO A 125 12.61 -12.24 -12.18
C PRO A 125 11.57 -13.11 -12.89
N LEU A 126 10.28 -12.89 -12.56
CA LEU A 126 9.14 -13.60 -13.16
C LEU A 126 9.16 -15.14 -13.00
N SER A 127 9.99 -15.68 -12.11
CA SER A 127 10.03 -17.12 -11.87
C SER A 127 8.98 -17.61 -10.87
N GLY A 128 8.39 -16.71 -10.08
CA GLY A 128 7.60 -17.05 -8.90
C GLY A 128 8.37 -17.79 -7.81
N ALA A 129 9.70 -17.91 -7.93
CA ALA A 129 10.53 -18.64 -6.98
C ALA A 129 10.79 -17.83 -5.72
N ASN A 130 10.97 -18.54 -4.61
CA ASN A 130 11.30 -17.92 -3.32
C ASN A 130 12.71 -17.33 -3.34
N GLY A 131 12.91 -16.23 -2.62
CA GLY A 131 14.24 -15.71 -2.33
C GLY A 131 15.03 -16.69 -1.49
N ALA A 132 16.33 -16.80 -1.76
CA ALA A 132 17.19 -17.67 -0.97
C ALA A 132 17.35 -17.11 0.46
N PRO A 133 17.52 -17.96 1.48
CA PRO A 133 17.80 -17.48 2.82
C PRO A 133 19.17 -16.80 2.87
N GLY A 134 19.32 -15.83 3.79
CA GLY A 134 20.61 -15.25 4.18
C GLY A 134 21.55 -16.31 4.78
N GLY A 135 22.77 -15.92 5.11
CA GLY A 135 23.76 -16.80 5.72
C GLY A 135 23.24 -17.41 7.03
N TRP A 136 23.81 -18.52 7.47
CA TRP A 136 23.36 -19.19 8.70
C TRP A 136 23.34 -18.25 9.91
N LEU A 137 24.34 -17.38 10.03
CA LEU A 137 24.51 -16.50 11.18
C LEU A 137 24.13 -15.07 10.88
N ILE A 138 24.66 -14.53 9.78
CA ILE A 138 24.52 -13.13 9.41
C ILE A 138 24.14 -13.04 7.93
N GLY A 139 23.12 -12.26 7.63
CA GLY A 139 22.76 -11.88 6.28
C GLY A 139 21.26 -11.73 6.10
N ASP A 140 20.87 -10.82 5.24
CA ASP A 140 19.47 -10.60 4.90
C ASP A 140 18.96 -11.72 3.98
N GLY A 141 17.68 -12.05 4.07
CA GLY A 141 17.03 -12.93 3.12
C GLY A 141 16.88 -12.28 1.75
N GLY A 142 16.98 -13.08 0.69
CA GLY A 142 16.77 -12.62 -0.68
C GLY A 142 15.29 -12.31 -0.95
N ALA A 143 15.04 -11.42 -1.90
CA ALA A 143 13.69 -11.13 -2.38
C ALA A 143 13.10 -12.32 -3.15
N GLY A 144 11.81 -12.59 -2.91
CA GLY A 144 11.02 -13.48 -3.74
C GLY A 144 10.76 -12.89 -5.13
N ALA A 145 10.66 -13.74 -6.14
CA ALA A 145 10.41 -13.29 -7.50
C ALA A 145 8.93 -13.02 -7.73
N ALA A 146 8.66 -12.05 -8.60
CA ALA A 146 7.33 -11.91 -9.18
C ALA A 146 6.87 -13.24 -9.80
N GLY A 147 5.58 -13.56 -9.68
CA GLY A 147 4.98 -14.68 -10.41
C GLY A 147 5.12 -14.51 -11.93
N GLY A 148 5.17 -15.61 -12.67
CA GLY A 148 5.25 -15.65 -14.13
C GLY A 148 4.20 -16.57 -14.76
N GLY A 149 4.24 -16.72 -16.08
CA GLY A 149 3.21 -17.44 -16.85
C GLY A 149 3.03 -18.92 -16.48
N THR A 150 4.06 -19.58 -15.94
CA THR A 150 3.99 -20.98 -15.48
C THR A 150 3.77 -21.12 -13.98
N HIS A 151 3.94 -20.04 -13.20
CA HIS A 151 3.76 -20.01 -11.75
C HIS A 151 3.30 -18.61 -11.32
N LEU A 152 1.99 -18.45 -11.20
CA LEU A 152 1.38 -17.14 -10.97
C LEU A 152 1.59 -16.60 -9.55
N ALA A 153 1.77 -17.45 -8.56
CA ALA A 153 2.04 -16.96 -7.21
C ALA A 153 3.42 -16.28 -7.16
N GLY A 154 3.47 -15.14 -6.46
CA GLY A 154 4.72 -14.50 -6.09
C GLY A 154 5.51 -15.39 -5.15
N GLY A 155 6.83 -15.42 -5.33
CA GLY A 155 7.72 -16.18 -4.45
C GLY A 155 7.81 -15.54 -3.07
N ASN A 156 7.93 -16.36 -2.04
CA ASN A 156 8.17 -15.86 -0.69
C ASN A 156 9.56 -15.23 -0.58
N GLY A 157 9.71 -14.25 0.31
CA GLY A 157 11.01 -13.74 0.69
C GLY A 157 11.82 -14.76 1.49
N GLY A 158 13.14 -14.72 1.33
CA GLY A 158 14.06 -15.58 2.08
C GLY A 158 14.12 -15.20 3.55
N ALA A 159 14.43 -16.16 4.42
CA ALA A 159 14.68 -15.87 5.83
C ALA A 159 16.01 -15.13 6.02
N GLY A 160 16.06 -14.22 7.00
CA GLY A 160 17.31 -13.64 7.50
C GLY A 160 18.18 -14.67 8.23
N GLY A 161 19.45 -14.35 8.44
CA GLY A 161 20.39 -15.15 9.23
C GLY A 161 20.02 -15.18 10.71
N LEU A 162 20.45 -16.24 11.41
CA LEU A 162 19.95 -16.54 12.76
C LEU A 162 20.22 -15.41 13.77
N LEU A 163 21.38 -14.75 13.73
CA LEU A 163 21.68 -13.68 14.69
C LEU A 163 21.26 -12.33 14.14
N PHE A 164 21.75 -11.98 12.95
CA PHE A 164 21.46 -10.69 12.32
C PHE A 164 21.02 -10.93 10.89
N GLY A 165 19.82 -10.50 10.58
CA GLY A 165 19.30 -10.62 9.23
C GLY A 165 17.86 -10.21 9.15
N ASN A 166 17.58 -9.33 8.21
CA ASN A 166 16.24 -8.98 7.85
C ASN A 166 15.66 -10.08 6.96
N GLY A 167 14.35 -10.27 7.05
CA GLY A 167 13.63 -11.10 6.10
C GLY A 167 13.58 -10.45 4.73
N GLY A 168 13.73 -11.24 3.67
CA GLY A 168 13.56 -10.75 2.30
C GLY A 168 12.12 -10.38 2.00
N PRO A 169 11.84 -9.41 1.11
CA PRO A 169 10.48 -9.11 0.69
C PRO A 169 9.90 -10.26 -0.16
N GLY A 170 8.59 -10.48 -0.06
CA GLY A 170 7.85 -11.36 -0.95
C GLY A 170 7.68 -10.75 -2.34
N GLY A 171 7.69 -11.59 -3.37
CA GLY A 171 7.46 -11.19 -4.75
C GLY A 171 5.98 -10.94 -5.03
N PRO A 172 5.64 -10.04 -5.96
CA PRO A 172 4.25 -9.84 -6.35
C PRO A 172 3.70 -11.05 -7.11
N GLY A 173 2.38 -11.21 -7.14
CA GLY A 173 1.70 -12.14 -8.05
C GLY A 173 2.04 -11.86 -9.52
N GLY A 174 1.94 -12.89 -10.35
CA GLY A 174 2.07 -12.83 -11.80
C GLY A 174 0.71 -12.72 -12.49
N HIS A 175 0.70 -12.47 -13.79
CA HIS A 175 -0.52 -12.42 -14.60
C HIS A 175 -0.44 -13.45 -15.72
N ALA A 176 -1.54 -14.15 -16.01
CA ALA A 176 -1.73 -14.97 -17.21
C ALA A 176 -3.06 -14.59 -17.89
N GLY A 177 -2.97 -13.81 -18.97
CA GLY A 177 -4.15 -13.30 -19.67
C GLY A 177 -4.83 -12.14 -18.92
N ALA A 178 -6.07 -11.82 -19.30
CA ALA A 178 -6.79 -10.63 -18.83
C ALA A 178 -7.23 -10.71 -17.35
N ASP A 179 -7.57 -11.91 -16.85
CA ASP A 179 -8.24 -12.06 -15.54
C ASP A 179 -7.56 -13.02 -14.57
N LEU A 180 -6.57 -13.81 -14.99
CA LEU A 180 -5.91 -14.79 -14.12
C LEU A 180 -4.65 -14.18 -13.50
N GLY A 181 -4.69 -13.93 -12.19
CA GLY A 181 -3.54 -13.48 -11.41
C GLY A 181 -3.07 -14.50 -10.38
N GLY A 182 -2.12 -14.11 -9.55
CA GLY A 182 -1.62 -14.92 -8.45
C GLY A 182 -1.53 -14.14 -7.15
N VAL A 183 -1.49 -14.88 -6.05
CA VAL A 183 -1.32 -14.34 -4.70
C VAL A 183 0.08 -13.73 -4.56
N GLY A 184 0.20 -12.65 -3.80
CA GLY A 184 1.49 -12.10 -3.42
C GLY A 184 2.28 -13.04 -2.51
N GLY A 185 3.58 -13.14 -2.72
CA GLY A 185 4.47 -13.94 -1.88
C GLY A 185 4.54 -13.38 -0.46
N SER A 186 4.68 -14.24 0.54
CA SER A 186 4.87 -13.78 1.92
C SER A 186 6.27 -13.19 2.10
N GLY A 187 6.41 -12.18 2.95
CA GLY A 187 7.70 -11.69 3.40
C GLY A 187 8.43 -12.74 4.23
N GLY A 188 9.75 -12.79 4.11
CA GLY A 188 10.60 -13.69 4.87
C GLY A 188 10.67 -13.29 6.36
N PRO A 189 10.88 -14.24 7.27
CA PRO A 189 11.13 -13.93 8.67
C PRO A 189 12.54 -13.37 8.90
N ALA A 190 12.69 -12.51 9.89
CA ALA A 190 14.00 -12.09 10.40
C ALA A 190 14.61 -13.13 11.37
N GLY A 191 15.87 -12.91 11.75
CA GLY A 191 16.60 -13.72 12.73
C GLY A 191 16.30 -13.36 14.20
N LEU A 192 17.34 -13.34 15.03
CA LEU A 192 17.26 -12.89 16.42
C LEU A 192 17.08 -11.38 16.51
N PHE A 193 17.81 -10.66 15.65
CA PHE A 193 17.73 -9.23 15.42
C PHE A 193 17.42 -8.98 13.93
N GLY A 194 16.39 -8.20 13.65
CA GLY A 194 16.08 -7.79 12.28
C GLY A 194 14.61 -7.46 12.04
N ILE A 195 14.33 -6.96 10.84
CA ILE A 195 12.99 -6.61 10.41
C ILE A 195 12.43 -7.72 9.52
N GLY A 196 11.16 -8.07 9.72
CA GLY A 196 10.48 -9.02 8.84
C GLY A 196 10.31 -8.43 7.44
N GLY A 197 10.38 -9.28 6.41
CA GLY A 197 10.20 -8.84 5.03
C GLY A 197 8.77 -8.38 4.76
N ALA A 198 8.58 -7.42 3.85
CA ALA A 198 7.24 -7.06 3.41
C ALA A 198 6.60 -8.19 2.57
N GLY A 199 5.29 -8.34 2.65
CA GLY A 199 4.53 -9.20 1.74
C GLY A 199 4.42 -8.60 0.34
N GLY A 200 4.37 -9.45 -0.67
CA GLY A 200 4.18 -9.08 -2.07
C GLY A 200 2.73 -8.72 -2.36
N THR A 201 2.50 -7.92 -3.40
CA THR A 201 1.14 -7.57 -3.84
C THR A 201 0.49 -8.76 -4.55
N GLY A 202 -0.81 -8.98 -4.37
CA GLY A 202 -1.56 -9.91 -5.22
C GLY A 202 -1.74 -9.34 -6.63
N THR A 203 -2.22 -10.17 -7.56
CA THR A 203 -2.62 -9.77 -8.92
C THR A 203 -3.92 -10.48 -9.34
N GLY A 204 -4.67 -9.92 -10.30
CA GLY A 204 -5.88 -10.52 -10.87
C GLY A 204 -6.90 -11.00 -9.82
N GLY A 205 -7.26 -10.11 -8.88
CA GLY A 205 -8.23 -10.41 -7.81
C GLY A 205 -7.70 -11.26 -6.66
N ASN A 206 -6.41 -11.59 -6.63
CA ASN A 206 -5.82 -12.40 -5.56
C ASN A 206 -5.26 -11.54 -4.41
N ASN A 207 -5.14 -12.19 -3.25
CA ASN A 207 -4.70 -11.55 -2.02
C ASN A 207 -3.24 -11.10 -2.06
N GLY A 208 -2.93 -10.08 -1.27
CA GLY A 208 -1.56 -9.75 -0.91
C GLY A 208 -0.94 -10.81 0.00
N GLY A 209 0.38 -10.93 -0.06
CA GLY A 209 1.15 -11.82 0.80
C GLY A 209 1.28 -11.25 2.22
N ASN A 210 1.43 -12.13 3.21
CA ASN A 210 1.63 -11.70 4.59
C ASN A 210 3.02 -11.07 4.76
N GLY A 211 3.14 -10.11 5.68
CA GLY A 211 4.44 -9.64 6.16
C GLY A 211 5.15 -10.72 6.98
N GLY A 212 6.47 -10.75 6.87
CA GLY A 212 7.33 -11.65 7.63
C GLY A 212 7.45 -11.24 9.09
N THR A 213 7.74 -12.20 9.97
CA THR A 213 7.94 -11.91 11.40
C THR A 213 9.23 -11.11 11.62
N GLY A 214 9.17 -10.14 12.53
CA GLY A 214 10.35 -9.44 13.02
C GLY A 214 11.25 -10.34 13.85
N GLY A 215 12.42 -9.81 14.22
CA GLY A 215 13.41 -10.55 14.98
C GLY A 215 12.90 -11.01 16.35
N LEU A 216 13.33 -12.21 16.76
CA LEU A 216 12.83 -12.86 17.99
C LEU A 216 13.09 -12.04 19.26
N LEU A 217 14.23 -11.34 19.33
CA LEU A 217 14.57 -10.49 20.48
C LEU A 217 14.22 -9.03 20.18
N PHE A 218 14.77 -8.48 19.11
CA PHE A 218 14.46 -7.14 18.66
C PHE A 218 14.12 -7.15 17.18
N GLY A 219 12.94 -6.64 16.85
CA GLY A 219 12.57 -6.55 15.46
C GLY A 219 11.16 -6.06 15.22
N ILE A 220 10.99 -5.44 14.07
CA ILE A 220 9.67 -5.01 13.60
C ILE A 220 9.13 -6.06 12.64
N GLY A 221 7.83 -6.34 12.72
CA GLY A 221 7.16 -7.16 11.73
C GLY A 221 7.12 -6.48 10.37
N GLY A 222 7.18 -7.27 9.30
CA GLY A 222 7.06 -6.76 7.94
C GLY A 222 5.62 -6.32 7.62
N ALA A 223 5.44 -5.35 6.74
CA ALA A 223 4.12 -4.97 6.28
C ALA A 223 3.48 -6.09 5.43
N GLY A 224 2.16 -6.23 5.52
CA GLY A 224 1.40 -7.06 4.59
C GLY A 224 1.33 -6.44 3.21
N GLY A 225 1.29 -7.29 2.18
CA GLY A 225 1.14 -6.89 0.80
C GLY A 225 -0.30 -6.47 0.47
N THR A 226 -0.47 -5.63 -0.54
CA THR A 226 -1.82 -5.22 -0.96
C THR A 226 -2.52 -6.32 -1.75
N GLY A 227 -3.83 -6.45 -1.59
CA GLY A 227 -4.68 -7.23 -2.49
C GLY A 227 -4.81 -6.58 -3.86
N SER A 228 -5.15 -7.37 -4.87
CA SER A 228 -5.32 -6.89 -6.24
C SER A 228 -6.75 -6.54 -6.61
N GLU A 229 -6.88 -5.60 -7.52
CA GLU A 229 -8.07 -5.42 -8.34
C GLU A 229 -8.26 -6.53 -9.38
N THR A 230 -9.51 -6.69 -9.87
CA THR A 230 -9.87 -7.50 -11.05
C THR A 230 -11.14 -6.93 -11.68
N GLU A 231 -11.28 -7.13 -13.00
CA GLU A 231 -12.45 -6.71 -13.78
C GLU A 231 -13.57 -7.77 -13.79
N SER A 232 -13.26 -9.03 -13.44
CA SER A 232 -14.13 -10.18 -13.69
C SER A 232 -14.54 -11.01 -12.44
N ALA A 233 -13.98 -10.76 -11.24
CA ALA A 233 -14.29 -11.55 -10.03
C ALA A 233 -14.04 -10.83 -8.68
N MET A 234 -14.17 -11.53 -7.55
CA MET A 234 -13.84 -11.01 -6.22
C MET A 234 -12.42 -10.41 -6.20
N THR A 235 -12.26 -9.28 -5.51
CA THR A 235 -10.96 -8.62 -5.37
C THR A 235 -10.17 -9.20 -4.21
N GLY A 236 -8.84 -9.02 -4.25
CA GLY A 236 -7.95 -9.63 -3.28
C GLY A 236 -8.00 -8.94 -1.93
N ALA A 237 -7.97 -9.69 -0.84
CA ALA A 237 -7.73 -9.13 0.49
C ALA A 237 -6.28 -8.65 0.62
N GLY A 238 -6.04 -7.67 1.49
CA GLY A 238 -4.71 -7.32 1.94
C GLY A 238 -4.10 -8.42 2.80
N GLY A 239 -2.78 -8.61 2.68
CA GLY A 239 -2.02 -9.52 3.52
C GLY A 239 -1.93 -9.01 4.96
N ALA A 240 -1.87 -9.91 5.94
CA ALA A 240 -1.65 -9.50 7.32
C ALA A 240 -0.21 -8.96 7.52
N GLY A 241 -0.04 -7.99 8.42
CA GLY A 241 1.26 -7.56 8.89
C GLY A 241 1.94 -8.65 9.73
N GLY A 242 3.27 -8.70 9.67
CA GLY A 242 4.07 -9.62 10.46
C GLY A 242 4.08 -9.26 11.94
N ALA A 243 4.18 -10.25 12.82
CA ALA A 243 4.34 -10.02 14.25
C ALA A 243 5.79 -9.60 14.59
N ALA A 244 5.97 -8.82 15.65
CA ALA A 244 7.26 -8.62 16.31
C ALA A 244 7.58 -9.77 17.29
N GLY A 245 8.84 -9.85 17.73
CA GLY A 245 9.32 -10.83 18.72
C GLY A 245 9.13 -10.36 20.17
N LEU A 246 10.21 -10.33 20.95
CA LEU A 246 10.17 -9.92 22.36
C LEU A 246 10.02 -8.39 22.52
N PHE A 247 10.79 -7.64 21.72
CA PHE A 247 10.76 -6.19 21.62
C PHE A 247 10.53 -5.76 20.18
N GLY A 248 9.60 -4.85 19.95
CA GLY A 248 9.40 -4.23 18.63
C GLY A 248 7.94 -4.04 18.24
N VAL A 249 7.71 -3.47 17.07
CA VAL A 249 6.37 -3.13 16.60
C VAL A 249 5.87 -4.12 15.56
N GLY A 250 4.60 -4.46 15.61
CA GLY A 250 3.96 -5.27 14.58
C GLY A 250 3.91 -4.53 13.24
N GLY A 251 3.97 -5.28 12.14
CA GLY A 251 3.87 -4.73 10.80
C GLY A 251 2.45 -4.26 10.48
N ALA A 252 2.30 -3.26 9.61
CA ALA A 252 0.99 -2.84 9.14
C ALA A 252 0.35 -3.94 8.27
N GLY A 253 -0.97 -4.07 8.32
CA GLY A 253 -1.73 -4.87 7.36
C GLY A 253 -1.77 -4.21 5.98
N GLY A 254 -1.84 -5.02 4.92
CA GLY A 254 -1.95 -4.57 3.55
C GLY A 254 -3.35 -4.06 3.22
N ALA A 255 -3.47 -3.13 2.26
CA ALA A 255 -4.75 -2.69 1.75
C ALA A 255 -5.46 -3.81 0.98
N GLY A 256 -6.79 -3.86 1.02
CA GLY A 256 -7.60 -4.68 0.14
C GLY A 256 -7.68 -4.13 -1.29
N GLY A 257 -8.01 -5.00 -2.23
CA GLY A 257 -8.06 -4.71 -3.67
C GLY A 257 -9.29 -3.88 -4.08
N PHE A 258 -9.13 -3.10 -5.14
CA PHE A 258 -10.17 -2.25 -5.71
C PHE A 258 -11.10 -3.05 -6.64
N GLY A 259 -12.43 -2.93 -6.50
CA GLY A 259 -13.40 -3.55 -7.40
C GLY A 259 -13.96 -2.53 -8.39
N GLN A 260 -13.67 -2.68 -9.70
CA GLN A 260 -14.13 -1.77 -10.75
C GLN A 260 -15.33 -2.34 -11.51
N VAL A 261 -16.31 -1.52 -11.93
CA VAL A 261 -17.44 -1.97 -12.77
C VAL A 261 -16.94 -2.52 -14.11
N GLY A 262 -16.95 -3.84 -14.27
CA GLY A 262 -16.92 -4.47 -15.59
C GLY A 262 -18.19 -4.10 -16.36
N GLY A 263 -18.04 -3.54 -17.56
CA GLY A 263 -19.16 -3.18 -18.43
C GLY A 263 -19.90 -4.43 -18.93
N GLY A 264 -20.83 -4.96 -18.15
CA GLY A 264 -21.74 -6.02 -18.60
C GLY A 264 -22.28 -6.92 -17.48
N GLY A 265 -23.40 -6.53 -16.86
CA GLY A 265 -24.43 -7.43 -16.31
C GLY A 265 -24.07 -8.48 -15.24
N GLY A 266 -22.84 -8.57 -14.75
CA GLY A 266 -22.43 -9.49 -13.68
C GLY A 266 -22.82 -8.99 -12.28
N THR A 267 -23.04 -9.93 -11.35
CA THR A 267 -23.20 -9.64 -9.91
C THR A 267 -21.99 -8.82 -9.43
N GLY A 268 -22.23 -7.64 -8.88
CA GLY A 268 -21.18 -6.63 -8.75
C GLY A 268 -20.03 -7.01 -7.82
N LEU A 269 -18.89 -6.37 -8.08
CA LEU A 269 -17.60 -6.82 -7.59
C LEU A 269 -17.40 -6.31 -6.16
N VAL A 270 -17.09 -7.25 -5.26
CA VAL A 270 -16.83 -7.01 -3.83
C VAL A 270 -15.41 -6.47 -3.67
N GLY A 271 -15.27 -5.37 -2.92
CA GLY A 271 -13.97 -4.81 -2.55
C GLY A 271 -13.23 -5.71 -1.55
N GLY A 272 -11.90 -5.72 -1.61
CA GLY A 272 -11.11 -6.68 -0.84
C GLY A 272 -10.99 -6.22 0.60
N THR A 273 -11.03 -7.11 1.58
CA THR A 273 -10.83 -6.68 2.98
C THR A 273 -9.39 -6.22 3.21
N GLY A 274 -9.20 -5.27 4.13
CA GLY A 274 -7.88 -4.89 4.60
C GLY A 274 -7.26 -5.99 5.45
N GLY A 275 -5.94 -6.16 5.33
CA GLY A 275 -5.19 -7.12 6.15
C GLY A 275 -5.11 -6.69 7.61
N ALA A 276 -5.08 -7.64 8.54
CA ALA A 276 -4.86 -7.31 9.95
C ALA A 276 -3.45 -6.77 10.19
N GLY A 277 -3.31 -5.85 11.14
CA GLY A 277 -2.01 -5.43 11.66
C GLY A 277 -1.35 -6.54 12.48
N GLY A 278 -0.03 -6.63 12.42
CA GLY A 278 0.75 -7.60 13.16
C GLY A 278 0.79 -7.31 14.67
N ALA A 279 0.97 -8.34 15.48
CA ALA A 279 1.13 -8.17 16.92
C ALA A 279 2.44 -7.42 17.25
N GLY A 280 2.39 -6.55 18.26
CA GLY A 280 3.57 -5.93 18.86
C GLY A 280 4.37 -6.93 19.70
N GLY A 281 5.57 -6.51 20.11
CA GLY A 281 6.48 -7.33 20.89
C GLY A 281 5.90 -7.77 22.24
N LEU A 282 6.25 -8.98 22.66
CA LEU A 282 5.70 -9.59 23.87
C LEU A 282 5.96 -8.77 25.14
N LEU A 283 7.12 -8.15 25.29
CA LEU A 283 7.46 -7.34 26.47
C LEU A 283 7.22 -5.85 26.23
N VAL A 284 7.79 -5.31 25.16
CA VAL A 284 7.57 -3.91 24.78
C VAL A 284 7.35 -3.83 23.28
N GLY A 285 6.20 -3.31 22.88
CA GLY A 285 5.87 -3.22 21.48
C GLY A 285 4.46 -2.75 21.20
N HIS A 286 4.33 -1.92 20.17
CA HIS A 286 3.04 -1.48 19.66
C HIS A 286 2.53 -2.47 18.60
N GLY A 287 1.24 -2.72 18.59
CA GLY A 287 0.62 -3.46 17.49
C GLY A 287 0.65 -2.66 16.18
N GLY A 288 0.71 -3.36 15.05
CA GLY A 288 0.67 -2.75 13.73
C GLY A 288 -0.74 -2.26 13.39
N THR A 289 -0.85 -1.28 12.50
CA THR A 289 -2.15 -0.79 12.03
C THR A 289 -2.82 -1.81 11.10
N GLY A 290 -4.14 -1.90 11.15
CA GLY A 290 -4.92 -2.64 10.16
C GLY A 290 -4.88 -1.95 8.79
N GLY A 291 -4.97 -2.75 7.73
CA GLY A 291 -5.02 -2.28 6.34
C GLY A 291 -6.40 -1.72 5.99
N VAL A 292 -6.44 -0.80 5.02
CA VAL A 292 -7.72 -0.26 4.52
C VAL A 292 -8.48 -1.29 3.69
N GLY A 293 -9.80 -1.28 3.80
CA GLY A 293 -10.70 -2.03 2.93
C GLY A 293 -10.75 -1.46 1.51
N GLY A 294 -10.96 -2.33 0.55
CA GLY A 294 -11.02 -2.02 -0.88
C GLY A 294 -12.36 -1.44 -1.30
N PHE A 295 -12.35 -0.55 -2.29
CA PHE A 295 -13.56 -0.03 -2.92
C PHE A 295 -14.34 -1.15 -3.63
N GLY A 296 -15.67 -1.07 -3.66
CA GLY A 296 -16.53 -2.02 -4.36
C GLY A 296 -17.63 -1.34 -5.16
N SER A 297 -17.83 -1.78 -6.41
CA SER A 297 -18.92 -1.33 -7.28
C SER A 297 -19.87 -2.47 -7.62
N GLY A 298 -21.01 -2.50 -6.94
CA GLY A 298 -22.12 -3.43 -7.18
C GLY A 298 -22.20 -4.66 -6.26
N GLY A 299 -21.26 -4.82 -5.31
CA GLY A 299 -21.33 -5.74 -4.16
C GLY A 299 -20.91 -5.02 -2.86
N HIS A 300 -20.97 -5.65 -1.68
CA HIS A 300 -20.41 -5.06 -0.45
C HIS A 300 -18.94 -4.67 -0.66
N THR A 301 -18.48 -3.56 -0.10
CA THR A 301 -17.06 -3.18 -0.20
C THR A 301 -16.22 -3.97 0.81
N GLY A 302 -14.90 -3.82 0.77
CA GLY A 302 -14.04 -4.49 1.71
C GLY A 302 -14.05 -3.82 3.08
N ASP A 303 -14.16 -4.60 4.15
CA ASP A 303 -13.98 -4.09 5.50
C ASP A 303 -12.52 -3.71 5.77
N GLY A 304 -12.31 -2.77 6.70
CA GLY A 304 -10.99 -2.46 7.21
C GLY A 304 -10.41 -3.58 8.05
N GLY A 305 -9.11 -3.80 7.97
CA GLY A 305 -8.40 -4.79 8.78
C GLY A 305 -8.33 -4.39 10.24
N ALA A 306 -8.34 -5.37 11.15
CA ALA A 306 -8.14 -5.09 12.57
C ALA A 306 -6.71 -4.59 12.85
N GLY A 307 -6.56 -3.70 13.84
CA GLY A 307 -5.26 -3.33 14.39
C GLY A 307 -4.66 -4.46 15.23
N GLY A 308 -3.33 -4.57 15.22
CA GLY A 308 -2.60 -5.54 16.01
C GLY A 308 -2.63 -5.23 17.50
N ALA A 309 -2.62 -6.26 18.35
CA ALA A 309 -2.50 -6.09 19.79
C ALA A 309 -1.04 -5.85 20.22
N ALA A 310 -0.84 -5.12 21.30
CA ALA A 310 0.42 -5.04 22.02
C ALA A 310 0.59 -6.22 23.01
N GLY A 311 1.82 -6.47 23.45
CA GLY A 311 2.16 -7.49 24.46
C GLY A 311 1.96 -7.02 25.90
N LEU A 312 3.04 -6.93 26.67
CA LEU A 312 3.02 -6.53 28.08
C LEU A 312 2.96 -5.01 28.25
N LEU A 313 3.81 -4.28 27.54
CA LEU A 313 3.82 -2.81 27.46
C LEU A 313 3.72 -2.38 25.99
N GLY A 314 2.87 -1.39 25.71
CA GLY A 314 2.75 -0.82 24.37
C GLY A 314 1.32 -0.52 23.99
N HIS A 315 1.13 0.10 22.84
CA HIS A 315 -0.19 0.55 22.37
C HIS A 315 -0.74 -0.42 21.33
N GLY A 316 -2.05 -0.63 21.36
CA GLY A 316 -2.71 -1.34 20.27
C GLY A 316 -2.63 -0.55 18.97
N GLY A 317 -2.54 -1.26 17.84
CA GLY A 317 -2.59 -0.65 16.51
C GLY A 317 -3.99 -0.15 16.18
N THR A 318 -4.10 0.89 15.35
CA THR A 318 -5.41 1.35 14.88
C THR A 318 -6.04 0.35 13.92
N GLY A 319 -7.36 0.23 13.91
CA GLY A 319 -8.09 -0.47 12.87
C GLY A 319 -8.03 0.28 11.53
N GLY A 320 -8.16 -0.46 10.44
CA GLY A 320 -8.21 0.07 9.09
C GLY A 320 -9.57 0.67 8.75
N VAL A 321 -9.59 1.65 7.84
CA VAL A 321 -10.84 2.24 7.34
C VAL A 321 -11.54 1.25 6.41
N GLY A 322 -12.87 1.19 6.46
CA GLY A 322 -13.70 0.40 5.55
C GLY A 322 -13.76 0.95 4.14
N GLY A 323 -14.07 0.08 3.18
CA GLY A 323 -14.10 0.37 1.75
C GLY A 323 -15.24 1.29 1.34
N ALA A 324 -15.01 2.04 0.28
CA ALA A 324 -15.97 2.98 -0.29
C ALA A 324 -16.84 2.34 -1.39
N SER A 325 -18.10 2.74 -1.53
CA SER A 325 -18.96 2.38 -2.67
C SER A 325 -19.84 3.54 -3.12
N THR A 326 -20.07 3.66 -4.43
CA THR A 326 -21.07 4.58 -5.00
C THR A 326 -22.43 3.92 -5.24
N THR A 327 -22.56 2.60 -5.08
CA THR A 327 -23.76 1.85 -5.52
C THR A 327 -24.29 0.86 -4.49
N THR A 328 -23.53 0.53 -3.45
CA THR A 328 -23.86 -0.46 -2.41
C THR A 328 -23.38 0.02 -1.04
N ASN A 329 -23.49 -0.82 -0.01
CA ASN A 329 -23.07 -0.47 1.35
C ASN A 329 -21.55 -0.25 1.42
N GLY A 330 -21.15 0.78 2.17
CA GLY A 330 -19.77 0.98 2.57
C GLY A 330 -19.30 -0.12 3.52
N GLY A 331 -18.00 -0.33 3.57
CA GLY A 331 -17.38 -1.41 4.33
C GLY A 331 -17.22 -0.99 5.77
N ASP A 332 -17.24 -1.96 6.67
CA ASP A 332 -17.09 -1.65 8.09
C ASP A 332 -15.64 -1.27 8.40
N GLY A 333 -15.46 -0.38 9.36
CA GLY A 333 -14.14 -0.06 9.90
C GLY A 333 -13.60 -1.22 10.73
N GLY A 334 -12.29 -1.45 10.63
CA GLY A 334 -11.62 -2.48 11.41
C GLY A 334 -11.56 -2.14 12.91
N ALA A 335 -11.59 -3.14 13.77
CA ALA A 335 -11.41 -2.93 15.21
C ALA A 335 -9.99 -2.44 15.52
N GLY A 336 -9.84 -1.58 16.53
CA GLY A 336 -8.56 -1.22 17.11
C GLY A 336 -7.97 -2.35 17.95
N GLY A 337 -6.65 -2.48 17.94
CA GLY A 337 -5.93 -3.48 18.72
C GLY A 337 -5.89 -3.18 20.21
N HIS A 338 -5.68 -4.21 21.03
CA HIS A 338 -5.57 -4.04 22.47
C HIS A 338 -4.22 -3.42 22.88
N GLY A 339 -4.26 -2.52 23.87
CA GLY A 339 -3.08 -2.02 24.58
C GLY A 339 -2.41 -3.11 25.41
N GLY A 340 -1.15 -2.87 25.78
CA GLY A 340 -0.34 -3.87 26.48
C GLY A 340 -0.88 -4.19 27.86
N PHE A 341 -0.78 -5.44 28.30
CA PHE A 341 -1.41 -5.95 29.52
C PHE A 341 -1.16 -5.07 30.76
N LEU A 342 0.06 -4.61 31.01
CA LEU A 342 0.37 -3.75 32.15
C LEU A 342 0.15 -2.27 31.85
N HIS A 343 0.64 -1.82 30.69
CA HIS A 343 0.52 -0.42 30.31
C HIS A 343 0.36 -0.24 28.81
N GLY A 344 -0.68 0.50 28.42
CA GLY A 344 -0.87 0.86 27.03
C GLY A 344 -2.27 1.35 26.68
N ALA A 345 -2.38 2.41 25.90
CA ALA A 345 -3.64 2.73 25.23
C ALA A 345 -4.06 1.64 24.23
N GLY A 346 -5.36 1.37 24.14
CA GLY A 346 -5.93 0.61 23.03
C GLY A 346 -5.92 1.43 21.74
N GLY A 347 -5.84 0.75 20.60
CA GLY A 347 -5.87 1.39 19.29
C GLY A 347 -7.26 1.92 18.96
N ALA A 348 -7.34 3.00 18.19
CA ALA A 348 -8.64 3.47 17.70
C ALA A 348 -9.23 2.48 16.69
N GLY A 349 -10.56 2.36 16.67
CA GLY A 349 -11.28 1.68 15.59
C GLY A 349 -11.22 2.49 14.29
N GLY A 350 -11.25 1.80 13.17
CA GLY A 350 -11.27 2.41 11.84
C GLY A 350 -12.62 3.02 11.53
N ALA A 351 -12.66 4.06 10.69
CA ALA A 351 -13.91 4.61 10.19
C ALA A 351 -14.62 3.61 9.27
N GLY A 352 -15.94 3.61 9.29
CA GLY A 352 -16.75 2.95 8.26
C GLY A 352 -16.61 3.67 6.92
N GLY A 353 -16.71 2.92 5.83
CA GLY A 353 -16.62 3.44 4.48
C GLY A 353 -17.91 4.07 4.00
N PHE A 354 -17.80 4.98 3.03
CA PHE A 354 -18.98 5.60 2.42
C PHE A 354 -19.74 4.59 1.55
N GLY A 355 -21.06 4.70 1.49
CA GLY A 355 -21.90 3.83 0.66
C GLY A 355 -23.33 4.31 0.50
N LEU A 356 -24.15 3.54 -0.22
CA LEU A 356 -25.61 3.68 -0.22
C LEU A 356 -26.15 3.60 1.21
N VAL A 357 -25.74 2.56 1.94
CA VAL A 357 -25.75 2.55 3.41
C VAL A 357 -24.30 2.71 3.85
N GLY A 358 -24.03 3.64 4.75
CA GLY A 358 -22.68 3.81 5.27
C GLY A 358 -22.21 2.59 6.07
N GLY A 359 -20.93 2.23 5.97
CA GLY A 359 -20.34 1.15 6.77
C GLY A 359 -20.28 1.54 8.24
N ALA A 360 -20.36 0.57 9.16
CA ALA A 360 -20.22 0.83 10.57
C ALA A 360 -18.77 1.23 10.92
N GLY A 361 -18.60 2.08 11.93
CA GLY A 361 -17.30 2.35 12.53
C GLY A 361 -16.79 1.17 13.33
N GLY A 362 -15.49 0.91 13.28
CA GLY A 362 -14.85 -0.15 14.03
C GLY A 362 -14.81 0.14 15.53
N ALA A 363 -14.88 -0.90 16.36
CA ALA A 363 -14.71 -0.73 17.80
C ALA A 363 -13.29 -0.28 18.16
N GLY A 364 -13.16 0.58 19.16
CA GLY A 364 -11.88 0.92 19.77
C GLY A 364 -11.33 -0.25 20.59
N GLY A 365 -10.01 -0.43 20.56
CA GLY A 365 -9.34 -1.46 21.33
C GLY A 365 -9.35 -1.16 22.83
N ALA A 366 -9.42 -2.20 23.66
CA ALA A 366 -9.25 -2.02 25.11
C ALA A 366 -7.84 -1.51 25.44
N GLY A 367 -7.74 -0.62 26.44
CA GLY A 367 -6.47 -0.25 27.06
C GLY A 367 -5.88 -1.38 27.90
N GLY A 368 -4.67 -1.16 28.38
CA GLY A 368 -3.93 -2.10 29.22
C GLY A 368 -4.66 -2.38 30.52
N THR A 369 -4.67 -3.64 30.94
CA THR A 369 -5.49 -4.11 32.06
C THR A 369 -5.18 -3.38 33.35
N LEU A 370 -3.91 -3.05 33.64
CA LEU A 370 -3.52 -2.29 34.83
C LEU A 370 -3.62 -0.78 34.60
N SER A 371 -3.01 -0.28 33.52
CA SER A 371 -3.05 1.13 33.15
C SER A 371 -3.16 1.33 31.63
N GLY A 372 -4.12 2.13 31.18
CA GLY A 372 -4.29 2.42 29.76
C GLY A 372 -5.67 2.96 29.45
N SER A 373 -5.73 3.97 28.59
CA SER A 373 -7.01 4.42 28.03
C SER A 373 -7.52 3.45 26.97
N GLY A 374 -8.83 3.25 26.92
CA GLY A 374 -9.45 2.59 25.78
C GLY A 374 -9.27 3.44 24.51
N GLY A 375 -9.14 2.78 23.37
CA GLY A 375 -9.13 3.43 22.06
C GLY A 375 -10.51 3.97 21.71
N ALA A 376 -10.57 5.07 20.95
CA ALA A 376 -11.83 5.59 20.45
C ALA A 376 -12.46 4.61 19.44
N GLY A 377 -13.79 4.53 19.41
CA GLY A 377 -14.52 3.89 18.33
C GLY A 377 -14.41 4.71 17.04
N GLY A 378 -14.43 4.04 15.90
CA GLY A 378 -14.43 4.68 14.60
C GLY A 378 -15.76 5.34 14.29
N ILE A 379 -15.74 6.41 13.51
CA ILE A 379 -16.97 7.02 13.00
C ILE A 379 -17.66 6.09 12.00
N GLY A 380 -18.99 6.10 11.95
CA GLY A 380 -19.74 5.47 10.87
C GLY A 380 -19.47 6.14 9.52
N GLY A 381 -19.65 5.41 8.44
CA GLY A 381 -19.53 5.91 7.08
C GLY A 381 -20.77 6.69 6.64
N ILE A 382 -20.61 7.65 5.75
CA ILE A 382 -21.75 8.41 5.21
C ILE A 382 -22.61 7.54 4.27
N GLY A 383 -23.93 7.71 4.36
CA GLY A 383 -24.93 7.06 3.50
C GLY A 383 -25.17 7.80 2.19
N GLY A 384 -25.99 7.22 1.30
CA GLY A 384 -26.33 7.79 0.01
C GLY A 384 -27.40 8.88 0.10
N LEU A 385 -27.06 10.09 -0.31
CA LEU A 385 -27.96 11.25 -0.32
C LEU A 385 -29.19 11.02 -1.23
N GLY A 386 -30.39 11.00 -0.64
CA GLY A 386 -31.67 11.11 -1.38
C GLY A 386 -32.41 9.79 -1.68
N VAL A 387 -31.95 8.64 -1.18
CA VAL A 387 -32.71 7.38 -1.25
C VAL A 387 -33.45 7.14 0.07
N VAL A 388 -34.78 7.05 0.03
CA VAL A 388 -35.60 6.87 1.24
C VAL A 388 -35.33 5.49 1.85
N GLY A 389 -34.83 5.45 3.09
CA GLY A 389 -34.63 4.22 3.87
C GLY A 389 -33.18 3.70 3.91
N THR A 390 -32.24 4.36 3.25
CA THR A 390 -30.80 4.11 3.40
C THR A 390 -30.24 5.11 4.41
N GLY A 391 -29.38 4.70 5.33
CA GLY A 391 -28.84 5.56 6.41
C GLY A 391 -27.31 5.58 6.44
N GLY A 392 -26.74 6.55 7.15
CA GLY A 392 -25.33 6.50 7.51
C GLY A 392 -25.04 5.30 8.43
N GLY A 393 -23.76 4.94 8.50
CA GLY A 393 -23.28 3.87 9.34
C GLY A 393 -23.31 4.23 10.82
N ALA A 394 -23.51 3.22 11.67
CA ALA A 394 -23.39 3.38 13.10
C ALA A 394 -21.94 3.69 13.50
N GLY A 395 -21.75 4.52 14.53
CA GLY A 395 -20.43 4.69 15.14
C GLY A 395 -19.99 3.44 15.89
N GLY A 396 -18.68 3.20 15.94
CA GLY A 396 -18.08 2.11 16.69
C GLY A 396 -18.08 2.34 18.20
N ALA A 397 -18.15 1.28 18.99
CA ALA A 397 -18.00 1.40 20.44
C ALA A 397 -16.58 1.86 20.82
N GLY A 398 -16.46 2.67 21.88
CA GLY A 398 -15.15 2.96 22.48
C GLY A 398 -14.61 1.77 23.27
N GLY A 399 -13.28 1.71 23.42
CA GLY A 399 -12.59 0.66 24.16
C GLY A 399 -12.68 0.82 25.68
N ASN A 400 -12.56 -0.27 26.41
CA ASN A 400 -12.50 -0.24 27.87
C ASN A 400 -11.17 0.33 28.39
N ALA A 401 -11.20 1.00 29.54
CA ALA A 401 -10.01 1.46 30.25
C ALA A 401 -9.35 0.35 31.09
N GLY A 402 -8.13 0.60 31.55
CA GLY A 402 -7.47 -0.17 32.61
C GLY A 402 -8.11 0.02 33.98
N ILE A 403 -7.88 -0.94 34.88
CA ILE A 403 -8.53 -1.00 36.20
C ILE A 403 -8.04 0.07 37.19
N LEU A 404 -6.81 0.58 37.02
CA LEU A 404 -6.17 1.47 37.99
C LEU A 404 -6.00 2.90 37.47
N PHE A 405 -5.59 3.07 36.20
CA PHE A 405 -5.45 4.37 35.56
C PHE A 405 -5.85 4.30 34.08
N GLY A 406 -6.65 5.26 33.61
CA GLY A 406 -7.06 5.37 32.22
C GLY A 406 -8.51 5.85 32.09
N PHE A 407 -8.88 6.30 30.89
CA PHE A 407 -10.25 6.66 30.55
C PHE A 407 -10.79 5.67 29.52
N GLY A 408 -12.10 5.43 29.56
CA GLY A 408 -12.76 4.70 28.48
C GLY A 408 -12.61 5.46 27.17
N GLY A 409 -12.54 4.72 26.06
CA GLY A 409 -12.57 5.32 24.73
C GLY A 409 -13.93 5.97 24.47
N ALA A 410 -13.92 7.09 23.75
CA ALA A 410 -15.15 7.66 23.23
C ALA A 410 -15.76 6.71 22.18
N GLY A 411 -17.10 6.62 22.14
CA GLY A 411 -17.79 6.00 21.01
C GLY A 411 -17.60 6.85 19.74
N GLY A 412 -17.70 6.20 18.59
CA GLY A 412 -17.76 6.85 17.30
C GLY A 412 -19.09 7.56 17.09
N ALA A 413 -19.06 8.64 16.33
CA ALA A 413 -20.29 9.27 15.86
C ALA A 413 -20.95 8.43 14.76
N GLU A 414 -22.27 8.44 14.75
CA GLU A 414 -23.04 8.05 13.57
C GLU A 414 -22.81 9.10 12.47
N ALA A 415 -22.92 8.68 11.21
CA ALA A 415 -22.85 9.59 10.08
C ALA A 415 -24.25 10.01 9.61
N ASP A 416 -24.38 11.28 9.22
CA ASP A 416 -25.62 11.83 8.67
C ASP A 416 -25.86 11.38 7.21
N GLN A 417 -27.08 11.67 6.72
CA GLN A 417 -27.57 11.43 5.35
C GLN A 417 -27.03 12.44 4.33
#